data_AF-A0A6P7H5H2-F1
#
_entry.id   AF-A0A6P7H5H2-F1
#
_cell.length_a   1.000
_cell.length_b   1.000
_cell.length_c   1.000
_cell.angle_alpha   90.00
_cell.angle_beta   90.00
_cell.angle_gamma   90.00
#
_symmetry.space_group_name_H-M   'P 1'
#
loop_
_entity.id
_entity.type
_entity.pdbx_description
1 polymer ?
#
loop_
_entity_poly.entity_id
_entity_poly.type
_entity_poly.pdbx_seq_one_letter_code
_entity_poly.pdbx_strand_id
1 'polypeptide(L)'
;MRVIYSTVEGDMATSLICGRLTASLRTSGARNTISSASKVLCGTSGLFAGHVSHLQPPHLQQQQRNLSLHEYMSIGLLKEAGISVPDGMVASSSEEAYSVAKQIGSKDLVVKAQVLAGGRGKGTFEGGLKGGVRIVYSPEEARDISSQMIGRKLYTKQTGEAGRICNQVFICERRYPRREYYFAITMERSYQGPVLIGSSQGGVNIEDVAAENPDAIVKEPIDIVEGIKMEQAVKVKLLSKQNTDPDNTSTDDEKKPEICTGDENPAPYPPPDYEEPAPSSCTTPELAVFSTDYATPSPSPPPTSPSTLRAPWRQESWGNNQSYLHYVNHYQPENEAVGYIRVLLHGPVGAGKSTFINSVSSVVRRKMANQALASSDNSEISFTKEYKTHCIQRQGRGNFYPFVFNDVMGLEEGTGRGVHVKDIKLALKGHVMEGYKFNPVSPLTPSDHGYVSHPSPGDRVHVLVCLYSANAGDMRGGVLQKMREIREAASDLGIPQIAVITKIDEACEEVENNLRNTFKSRYLNTKIEEFSRNLGIPINCIFPVKNYCTETLLDDDVDTLILSALRAIIDFGGDFANTL
;
A
#
# COMPACT_ATOMS: atom_id res chain seq x y z
N MET A 1 16.68 -5.12 26.35
CA MET A 1 15.28 -5.43 25.96
C MET A 1 15.31 -6.86 25.45
N ARG A 2 14.58 -7.80 26.07
CA ARG A 2 14.57 -9.21 25.62
C ARG A 2 13.39 -9.39 24.68
N VAL A 3 13.66 -9.81 23.46
CA VAL A 3 12.66 -9.92 22.39
C VAL A 3 12.06 -11.31 22.42
N ILE A 4 10.72 -11.39 22.35
CA ILE A 4 9.98 -12.63 22.19
C ILE A 4 9.53 -12.69 20.72
N TYR A 5 9.88 -13.76 20.03
CA TYR A 5 9.72 -13.86 18.59
C TYR A 5 8.44 -14.61 18.22
N SER A 6 7.64 -14.01 17.34
CA SER A 6 6.68 -14.68 16.49
C SER A 6 7.14 -14.53 15.03
N THR A 7 7.35 -15.66 14.34
CA THR A 7 7.42 -15.66 12.88
C THR A 7 6.01 -15.43 12.34
N VAL A 8 5.73 -14.18 11.97
CA VAL A 8 4.52 -13.83 11.22
C VAL A 8 4.81 -14.05 9.73
N GLU A 9 4.32 -15.15 9.17
CA GLU A 9 4.11 -15.24 7.72
C GLU A 9 3.00 -14.24 7.37
N GLY A 10 3.40 -13.07 6.88
CA GLY A 10 2.51 -12.00 6.48
C GLY A 10 1.79 -12.28 5.16
N ASP A 11 0.96 -13.32 5.13
CA ASP A 11 -0.07 -13.55 4.12
C ASP A 11 -1.43 -13.17 4.71
N MET A 12 -1.97 -12.00 4.34
CA MET A 12 -3.39 -11.71 4.52
C MET A 12 -4.20 -12.49 3.48
N ALA A 13 -4.34 -13.80 3.71
CA ALA A 13 -5.18 -14.68 2.92
C ALA A 13 -6.65 -14.61 3.39
N THR A 14 -7.49 -14.04 2.53
CA THR A 14 -8.94 -13.90 2.73
C THR A 14 -9.63 -15.27 2.82
N SER A 15 -10.23 -15.60 3.97
CA SER A 15 -11.04 -16.82 4.13
C SER A 15 -12.53 -16.49 4.12
N LEU A 16 -13.20 -16.74 2.99
CA LEU A 16 -14.66 -16.75 2.90
C LEU A 16 -15.22 -18.12 3.32
N ILE A 17 -16.08 -18.14 4.34
CA ILE A 17 -16.91 -19.30 4.66
C ILE A 17 -18.09 -19.35 3.68
N CYS A 18 -18.01 -20.23 2.67
CA CYS A 18 -19.13 -20.50 1.77
C CYS A 18 -20.01 -21.63 2.33
N GLY A 19 -21.09 -21.27 3.03
CA GLY A 19 -22.10 -22.22 3.49
C GLY A 19 -22.93 -22.77 2.32
N ARG A 20 -22.66 -24.02 1.91
CA ARG A 20 -23.52 -24.74 0.95
C ARG A 20 -24.79 -25.25 1.64
N LEU A 21 -25.90 -24.57 1.41
CA LEU A 21 -27.24 -25.08 1.72
C LEU A 21 -27.83 -25.75 0.47
N THR A 22 -27.78 -27.08 0.41
CA THR A 22 -28.44 -27.87 -0.63
C THR A 22 -29.93 -27.97 -0.34
N ALA A 23 -30.77 -27.32 -1.14
CA ALA A 23 -32.22 -27.52 -1.15
C ALA A 23 -32.67 -28.04 -2.53
N SER A 24 -33.09 -29.30 -2.57
CA SER A 24 -33.71 -29.92 -3.74
C SER A 24 -35.22 -29.66 -3.72
N LEU A 25 -35.77 -29.06 -4.77
CA LEU A 25 -37.21 -29.06 -5.04
C LEU A 25 -37.51 -29.39 -6.50
N ARG A 26 -38.57 -30.17 -6.70
CA ARG A 26 -38.93 -30.83 -7.97
C ARG A 26 -40.06 -30.07 -8.69
N THR A 27 -40.00 -30.13 -10.02
CA THR A 27 -41.14 -30.25 -10.97
C THR A 27 -42.36 -29.32 -10.84
N SER A 28 -42.44 -28.33 -11.73
CA SER A 28 -43.57 -28.01 -12.64
C SER A 28 -43.34 -26.59 -13.21
N GLY A 29 -43.74 -26.21 -14.43
CA GLY A 29 -44.42 -26.97 -15.48
C GLY A 29 -45.25 -26.04 -16.35
N ALA A 30 -44.66 -25.39 -17.36
CA ALA A 30 -45.40 -24.63 -18.37
C ALA A 30 -44.62 -24.57 -19.69
N ARG A 31 -45.34 -24.74 -20.81
CA ARG A 31 -44.82 -24.63 -22.18
C ARG A 31 -44.98 -23.19 -22.68
N ASN A 32 -44.13 -22.73 -23.58
CA ASN A 32 -44.57 -22.30 -24.91
C ASN A 32 -43.42 -22.19 -25.92
N THR A 33 -43.78 -22.33 -27.19
CA THR A 33 -42.92 -22.56 -28.37
C THR A 33 -42.59 -21.29 -29.16
N ILE A 34 -41.49 -21.33 -29.93
CA ILE A 34 -41.09 -20.59 -31.17
C ILE A 34 -39.57 -20.28 -31.11
N SER A 35 -38.72 -20.52 -32.12
CA SER A 35 -38.82 -21.36 -33.34
C SER A 35 -37.41 -21.66 -33.91
N SER A 36 -37.34 -22.46 -34.98
CA SER A 36 -36.31 -22.51 -36.05
C SER A 36 -35.09 -21.57 -35.95
N ALA A 37 -33.86 -22.04 -35.73
CA ALA A 37 -33.02 -22.90 -36.60
C ALA A 37 -32.42 -22.20 -37.84
N SER A 38 -31.08 -22.07 -37.84
CA SER A 38 -30.23 -22.27 -39.03
C SER A 38 -28.81 -22.61 -38.59
N LYS A 39 -28.29 -23.72 -39.12
CA LYS A 39 -26.97 -24.29 -38.81
C LYS A 39 -26.26 -24.50 -40.14
N VAL A 40 -25.16 -23.80 -40.38
CA VAL A 40 -24.34 -23.97 -41.59
C VAL A 40 -22.95 -24.43 -41.18
N LEU A 41 -22.58 -25.62 -41.66
CA LEU A 41 -21.26 -26.23 -41.57
C LEU A 41 -20.68 -26.29 -42.99
N CYS A 42 -19.44 -25.82 -43.17
CA CYS A 42 -18.36 -26.40 -43.98
C CYS A 42 -17.35 -25.33 -44.40
N GLY A 43 -16.06 -25.70 -44.51
CA GLY A 43 -15.06 -24.85 -45.16
C GLY A 43 -13.63 -24.96 -44.64
N THR A 44 -13.05 -26.16 -44.58
CA THR A 44 -11.59 -26.32 -44.35
C THR A 44 -10.77 -25.89 -45.57
N SER A 45 -9.71 -25.11 -45.39
CA SER A 45 -8.40 -25.19 -46.11
C SER A 45 -7.49 -24.01 -45.74
N GLY A 46 -6.18 -24.24 -45.53
CA GLY A 46 -5.22 -23.13 -45.39
C GLY A 46 -4.00 -23.40 -44.51
N LEU A 47 -3.14 -24.36 -44.88
CA LEU A 47 -1.82 -24.56 -44.25
C LEU A 47 -0.86 -23.41 -44.59
N PHE A 48 -0.38 -22.67 -43.59
CA PHE A 48 0.96 -22.04 -43.63
C PHE A 48 1.52 -21.90 -42.20
N ALA A 49 2.35 -22.87 -41.80
CA ALA A 49 3.11 -22.80 -40.56
C ALA A 49 4.39 -21.98 -40.77
N GLY A 50 4.38 -20.71 -40.34
CA GLY A 50 5.59 -19.90 -40.23
C GLY A 50 6.10 -19.92 -38.79
N HIS A 51 7.27 -20.52 -38.54
CA HIS A 51 7.93 -20.42 -37.23
C HIS A 51 8.36 -18.97 -36.99
N VAL A 52 7.61 -18.24 -36.17
CA VAL A 52 8.09 -17.02 -35.49
C VAL A 52 8.46 -17.42 -34.07
N SER A 53 9.76 -17.41 -33.77
CA SER A 53 10.27 -17.61 -32.42
C SER A 53 9.84 -16.43 -31.54
N HIS A 54 8.79 -16.63 -30.75
CA HIS A 54 8.24 -15.63 -29.84
C HIS A 54 9.22 -15.37 -28.68
N LEU A 55 10.10 -14.38 -28.85
CA LEU A 55 10.85 -13.80 -27.73
C LEU A 55 9.87 -13.08 -26.81
N GLN A 56 9.43 -13.75 -25.74
CA GLN A 56 8.62 -13.13 -24.69
C GLN A 56 9.44 -12.00 -24.03
N PRO A 57 8.86 -10.80 -23.82
CA PRO A 57 9.45 -9.83 -22.90
C PRO A 57 9.47 -10.41 -21.48
N PRO A 58 10.44 -10.05 -20.63
CA PRO A 58 10.57 -10.62 -19.30
C PRO A 58 9.36 -10.24 -18.44
N HIS A 59 8.68 -11.25 -17.89
CA HIS A 59 7.58 -11.05 -16.95
C HIS A 59 8.06 -10.18 -15.76
N LEU A 60 7.25 -9.19 -15.38
CA LEU A 60 7.36 -8.51 -14.08
C LEU A 60 6.96 -9.49 -12.98
N GLN A 61 7.89 -10.38 -12.63
CA GLN A 61 7.71 -11.37 -11.58
C GLN A 61 7.52 -10.61 -10.25
N GLN A 62 6.31 -10.70 -9.67
CA GLN A 62 6.10 -10.31 -8.27
C GLN A 62 7.16 -11.00 -7.41
N GLN A 63 7.65 -10.31 -6.38
CA GLN A 63 8.65 -10.87 -5.46
C GLN A 63 8.12 -12.13 -4.76
N GLN A 64 8.35 -13.29 -5.36
CA GLN A 64 7.99 -14.58 -4.80
C GLN A 64 8.89 -14.88 -3.60
N ARG A 65 8.29 -14.89 -2.41
CA ARG A 65 8.97 -15.23 -1.16
C ARG A 65 9.09 -16.75 -1.06
N ASN A 66 10.06 -17.31 -1.76
CA ASN A 66 10.32 -18.75 -1.80
C ASN A 66 11.04 -19.28 -0.54
N LEU A 67 11.15 -18.48 0.52
CA LEU A 67 11.84 -18.82 1.76
C LEU A 67 10.94 -18.53 2.97
N SER A 68 10.57 -19.59 3.68
CA SER A 68 9.96 -19.55 5.00
C SER A 68 10.89 -20.23 6.00
N LEU A 69 11.14 -19.58 7.13
CA LEU A 69 12.00 -20.12 8.21
C LEU A 69 11.16 -20.46 9.45
N HIS A 70 11.41 -21.65 10.00
CA HIS A 70 10.89 -22.04 11.30
C HIS A 70 11.51 -21.20 12.43
N GLU A 71 10.80 -21.08 13.55
CA GLU A 71 11.20 -20.25 14.70
C GLU A 71 12.61 -20.61 15.20
N TYR A 72 12.97 -21.89 15.27
CA TYR A 72 14.29 -22.33 15.73
C TYR A 72 15.43 -21.86 14.79
N MET A 73 15.21 -21.83 13.47
CA MET A 73 16.21 -21.35 12.50
C MET A 73 16.38 -19.83 12.61
N SER A 74 15.27 -19.10 12.71
CA SER A 74 15.29 -17.65 12.93
C SER A 74 16.01 -17.29 14.23
N ILE A 75 15.76 -18.03 15.32
CA ILE A 75 16.48 -17.88 16.61
C ILE A 75 17.99 -18.11 16.45
N GLY A 76 18.41 -19.08 15.64
CA GLY A 76 19.82 -19.31 15.32
C GLY A 76 20.48 -18.07 14.68
N LEU A 77 19.90 -17.56 13.58
CA LEU A 77 20.38 -16.37 12.88
C LEU A 77 20.46 -15.13 13.80
N LEU A 78 19.47 -14.96 14.68
CA LEU A 78 19.44 -13.87 15.65
C LEU A 78 20.55 -14.00 16.71
N LYS A 79 20.84 -15.23 17.16
CA LYS A 79 21.91 -15.53 18.11
C LYS A 79 23.30 -15.29 17.49
N GLU A 80 23.49 -15.68 16.23
CA GLU A 80 24.70 -15.41 15.44
C GLU A 80 24.92 -13.90 15.25
N ALA A 81 23.85 -13.13 15.06
CA ALA A 81 23.88 -11.66 15.01
C ALA A 81 24.04 -10.99 16.39
N GLY A 82 24.32 -11.75 17.47
CA GLY A 82 24.53 -11.23 18.82
C GLY A 82 23.27 -10.77 19.57
N ILE A 83 22.08 -11.06 19.04
CA ILE A 83 20.81 -10.67 19.67
C ILE A 83 20.46 -11.66 20.78
N SER A 84 20.07 -11.17 21.96
CA SER A 84 19.74 -12.01 23.11
C SER A 84 18.43 -12.78 22.92
N VAL A 85 18.54 -14.06 22.60
CA VAL A 85 17.44 -15.03 22.47
C VAL A 85 17.38 -16.00 23.67
N PRO A 86 16.24 -16.68 23.93
CA PRO A 86 16.21 -17.81 24.86
C PRO A 86 17.01 -19.01 24.32
N ASP A 87 17.73 -19.71 25.18
CA ASP A 87 18.39 -20.96 24.81
C ASP A 87 17.37 -22.10 24.69
N GLY A 88 17.59 -22.97 23.71
CA GLY A 88 16.71 -24.07 23.35
C GLY A 88 17.19 -24.82 22.12
N MET A 89 16.64 -26.00 21.88
CA MET A 89 16.99 -26.84 20.73
C MET A 89 15.73 -27.46 20.10
N VAL A 90 15.84 -27.86 18.84
CA VAL A 90 14.77 -28.57 18.12
C VAL A 90 14.80 -30.07 18.46
N ALA A 91 13.65 -30.71 18.40
CA ALA A 91 13.49 -32.16 18.48
C ALA A 91 12.47 -32.65 17.45
N SER A 92 12.77 -33.77 16.81
CA SER A 92 11.98 -34.44 15.76
C SER A 92 11.28 -35.71 16.27
N SER A 93 11.51 -36.09 17.53
CA SER A 93 10.80 -37.18 18.23
C SER A 93 10.56 -36.83 19.70
N SER A 94 9.67 -37.56 20.37
CA SER A 94 9.40 -37.39 21.80
C SER A 94 10.63 -37.71 22.68
N GLU A 95 11.42 -38.73 22.30
CA GLU A 95 12.58 -39.15 23.10
C GLU A 95 13.79 -38.24 22.88
N GLU A 96 13.86 -37.61 21.70
CA GLU A 96 14.75 -36.48 21.47
C GLU A 96 14.32 -35.27 22.31
N ALA A 97 13.02 -34.94 22.35
CA ALA A 97 12.51 -33.84 23.20
C ALA A 97 12.80 -34.08 24.70
N TYR A 98 12.71 -35.32 25.17
CA TYR A 98 13.16 -35.74 26.50
C TYR A 98 14.65 -35.45 26.74
N SER A 99 15.49 -35.84 25.77
CA SER A 99 16.94 -35.68 25.83
C SER A 99 17.36 -34.21 25.80
N VAL A 100 16.72 -33.40 24.94
CA VAL A 100 16.87 -31.94 24.87
C VAL A 100 16.47 -31.28 26.19
N ALA A 101 15.31 -31.65 26.75
CA ALA A 101 14.85 -31.11 28.04
C ALA A 101 15.84 -31.42 29.18
N LYS A 102 16.40 -32.64 29.21
CA LYS A 102 17.48 -33.00 30.15
C LYS A 102 18.75 -32.18 29.93
N GLN A 103 19.15 -31.94 28.68
CA GLN A 103 20.36 -31.19 28.34
C GLN A 103 20.24 -29.70 28.70
N ILE A 104 19.05 -29.10 28.60
CA ILE A 104 18.80 -27.72 29.05
C ILE A 104 18.91 -27.62 30.59
N GLY A 105 18.64 -28.70 31.34
CA GLY A 105 18.87 -28.78 32.79
C GLY A 105 17.92 -27.93 33.66
N SER A 106 17.02 -27.17 33.04
CA SER A 106 15.96 -26.42 33.72
C SER A 106 14.72 -27.28 33.94
N LYS A 107 14.00 -27.04 35.05
CA LYS A 107 12.64 -27.57 35.24
C LYS A 107 11.62 -26.74 34.47
N ASP A 108 11.76 -25.41 34.46
CA ASP A 108 10.85 -24.51 33.76
C ASP A 108 11.20 -24.40 32.27
N LEU A 109 10.45 -25.13 31.44
CA LEU A 109 10.64 -25.25 30.00
C LEU A 109 9.37 -24.87 29.22
N VAL A 110 9.54 -24.63 27.92
CA VAL A 110 8.44 -24.41 26.97
C VAL A 110 8.64 -25.28 25.73
N VAL A 111 7.62 -26.08 25.41
CA VAL A 111 7.50 -26.84 24.16
C VAL A 111 6.74 -25.99 23.13
N LYS A 112 7.35 -25.72 21.98
CA LYS A 112 6.75 -24.93 20.89
C LYS A 112 6.69 -25.72 19.58
N ALA A 113 5.49 -25.98 19.09
CA ALA A 113 5.24 -26.61 17.79
C ALA A 113 5.94 -25.83 16.65
N GLN A 114 6.80 -26.50 15.87
CA GLN A 114 7.46 -25.91 14.71
C GLN A 114 6.59 -26.07 13.48
N VAL A 115 5.62 -25.17 13.37
CA VAL A 115 4.72 -25.03 12.22
C VAL A 115 4.89 -23.63 11.65
N LEU A 116 5.03 -23.53 10.33
CA LEU A 116 4.94 -22.27 9.60
C LEU A 116 3.47 -21.81 9.62
N ALA A 117 3.09 -21.13 10.70
CA ALA A 117 1.81 -20.46 10.88
C ALA A 117 1.86 -19.62 12.16
N GLY A 118 1.19 -18.48 12.15
CA GLY A 118 0.83 -17.70 13.32
C GLY A 118 -0.31 -18.32 14.14
N GLY A 119 -0.61 -17.71 15.28
CA GLY A 119 -1.71 -18.13 16.16
C GLY A 119 -1.50 -19.46 16.90
N ARG A 120 -0.31 -20.09 16.83
CA ARG A 120 0.00 -21.41 17.42
C ARG A 120 -0.46 -21.57 18.86
N GLY A 121 -0.26 -20.56 19.72
CA GLY A 121 -0.67 -20.61 21.12
C GLY A 121 -2.19 -20.79 21.36
N LYS A 122 -3.03 -20.30 20.46
CA LYS A 122 -4.50 -20.47 20.48
C LYS A 122 -4.99 -21.65 19.61
N GLY A 123 -4.08 -22.33 18.91
CA GLY A 123 -4.40 -23.46 18.04
C GLY A 123 -4.79 -24.73 18.78
N THR A 124 -5.35 -25.70 18.06
CA THR A 124 -5.71 -27.03 18.60
C THR A 124 -5.12 -28.10 17.69
N PHE A 125 -4.59 -29.17 18.26
CA PHE A 125 -4.10 -30.33 17.52
C PHE A 125 -5.20 -31.34 17.22
N GLU A 126 -5.03 -32.06 16.12
CA GLU A 126 -5.63 -33.36 15.87
C GLU A 126 -5.35 -34.31 17.06
N GLY A 127 -6.41 -34.77 17.72
CA GLY A 127 -6.33 -35.48 19.01
C GLY A 127 -6.72 -34.64 20.23
N GLY A 128 -7.00 -33.34 20.07
CA GLY A 128 -7.65 -32.49 21.07
C GLY A 128 -6.72 -31.70 22.00
N LEU A 129 -5.40 -31.84 21.88
CA LEU A 129 -4.44 -31.02 22.64
C LEU A 129 -4.60 -29.53 22.28
N LYS A 130 -4.88 -28.69 23.28
CA LYS A 130 -5.04 -27.24 23.11
C LYS A 130 -3.72 -26.50 23.35
N GLY A 131 -3.36 -25.68 22.37
CA GLY A 131 -2.18 -24.81 22.35
C GLY A 131 -0.94 -25.48 21.75
N GLY A 132 -0.40 -24.89 20.68
CA GLY A 132 0.91 -25.22 20.09
C GLY A 132 2.11 -24.63 20.84
N VAL A 133 1.88 -23.99 21.99
CA VAL A 133 2.90 -23.51 22.92
C VAL A 133 2.48 -23.99 24.32
N ARG A 134 3.31 -24.81 24.95
CA ARG A 134 3.01 -25.45 26.24
C ARG A 134 4.17 -25.25 27.21
N ILE A 135 3.88 -24.75 28.40
CA ILE A 135 4.82 -24.79 29.52
C ILE A 135 4.85 -26.23 30.04
N VAL A 136 6.04 -26.72 30.38
CA VAL A 136 6.26 -28.03 31.01
C VAL A 136 7.30 -27.91 32.13
N TYR A 137 7.19 -28.75 33.15
CA TYR A 137 7.97 -28.69 34.40
C TYR A 137 8.96 -29.85 34.58
N SER A 138 9.04 -30.76 33.62
CA SER A 138 9.94 -31.92 33.62
C SER A 138 10.28 -32.39 32.19
N PRO A 139 11.41 -33.10 31.99
CA PRO A 139 11.70 -33.80 30.73
C PRO A 139 10.63 -34.83 30.35
N GLU A 140 10.07 -35.53 31.33
CA GLU A 140 8.97 -36.49 31.15
C GLU A 140 7.73 -35.80 30.56
N GLU A 141 7.32 -34.65 31.08
CA GLU A 141 6.21 -33.86 30.54
C GLU A 141 6.55 -33.28 29.16
N ALA A 142 7.80 -32.87 28.92
CA ALA A 142 8.26 -32.42 27.60
C ALA A 142 8.09 -33.52 26.54
N ARG A 143 8.46 -34.77 26.86
CA ARG A 143 8.25 -35.96 26.01
C ARG A 143 6.76 -36.18 25.73
N ASP A 144 5.96 -36.24 26.79
CA ASP A 144 4.54 -36.62 26.72
C ASP A 144 3.71 -35.58 25.94
N ILE A 145 3.99 -34.28 26.11
CA ILE A 145 3.42 -33.21 25.28
C ILE A 145 3.93 -33.30 23.84
N SER A 146 5.22 -33.53 23.61
CA SER A 146 5.79 -33.60 22.25
C SER A 146 5.21 -34.76 21.44
N SER A 147 4.91 -35.90 22.08
CA SER A 147 4.25 -37.06 21.44
C SER A 147 2.84 -36.75 20.90
N GLN A 148 2.17 -35.75 21.46
CA GLN A 148 0.85 -35.27 21.04
C GLN A 148 0.94 -34.16 19.98
N MET A 149 2.13 -33.58 19.76
CA MET A 149 2.37 -32.58 18.73
C MET A 149 2.97 -33.20 17.46
N ILE A 150 4.01 -34.02 17.60
CA ILE A 150 4.82 -34.52 16.48
C ILE A 150 4.00 -35.51 15.64
N GLY A 151 3.99 -35.28 14.32
CA GLY A 151 3.22 -36.08 13.36
C GLY A 151 1.71 -35.78 13.35
N ARG A 152 1.23 -34.83 14.16
CA ARG A 152 -0.18 -34.40 14.21
C ARG A 152 -0.40 -33.09 13.47
N LYS A 153 -1.60 -32.88 12.95
CA LYS A 153 -2.01 -31.58 12.40
C LYS A 153 -2.31 -30.57 13.52
N LEU A 154 -1.73 -29.38 13.42
CA LEU A 154 -2.12 -28.21 14.19
C LEU A 154 -3.08 -27.35 13.36
N TYR A 155 -4.21 -26.98 13.96
CA TYR A 155 -5.22 -26.08 13.39
C TYR A 155 -5.15 -24.71 14.09
N THR A 156 -5.01 -23.63 13.33
CA THR A 156 -5.04 -22.23 13.79
C THR A 156 -5.96 -21.37 12.92
N LYS A 157 -6.25 -20.13 13.34
CA LYS A 157 -7.00 -19.12 12.55
C LYS A 157 -6.41 -18.93 11.14
N GLN A 158 -5.11 -19.14 10.96
CA GLN A 158 -4.41 -18.97 9.66
C GLN A 158 -4.35 -20.26 8.83
N THR A 159 -4.28 -21.45 9.44
CA THR A 159 -4.24 -22.72 8.66
C THR A 159 -5.63 -23.18 8.18
N GLY A 160 -6.70 -22.65 8.78
CA GLY A 160 -8.06 -23.14 8.58
C GLY A 160 -8.22 -24.63 8.86
N GLU A 161 -9.21 -25.25 8.24
CA GLU A 161 -9.55 -26.67 8.37
C GLU A 161 -8.50 -27.63 7.75
N ALA A 162 -7.63 -27.14 6.87
CA ALA A 162 -6.57 -27.96 6.28
C ALA A 162 -5.55 -28.42 7.34
N GLY A 163 -5.26 -27.54 8.30
CA GLY A 163 -4.19 -27.67 9.28
C GLY A 163 -2.80 -27.67 8.66
N ARG A 164 -1.75 -27.68 9.49
CA ARG A 164 -0.38 -28.02 9.06
C ARG A 164 0.22 -29.06 10.00
N ILE A 165 0.90 -30.06 9.45
CA ILE A 165 1.54 -31.13 10.23
C ILE A 165 2.73 -30.54 10.99
N CYS A 166 2.81 -30.83 12.29
CA CYS A 166 3.95 -30.46 13.13
C CYS A 166 4.97 -31.62 13.10
N ASN A 167 6.05 -31.49 12.33
CA ASN A 167 7.08 -32.53 12.26
C ASN A 167 8.14 -32.41 13.38
N GLN A 168 8.25 -31.24 14.00
CA GLN A 168 9.28 -30.93 14.99
C GLN A 168 8.73 -30.00 16.08
N VAL A 169 9.36 -30.02 17.26
CA VAL A 169 9.10 -29.07 18.35
C VAL A 169 10.40 -28.37 18.73
N PHE A 170 10.30 -27.14 19.23
CA PHE A 170 11.42 -26.41 19.83
C PHE A 170 11.22 -26.40 21.34
N ILE A 171 12.19 -26.94 22.07
CA ILE A 171 12.22 -26.95 23.53
C ILE A 171 13.16 -25.83 23.97
N CYS A 172 12.65 -24.86 24.73
CA CYS A 172 13.48 -23.76 25.23
C CYS A 172 13.24 -23.48 26.71
N GLU A 173 14.20 -22.79 27.34
CA GLU A 173 14.02 -22.26 28.69
C GLU A 173 12.78 -21.37 28.77
N ARG A 174 11.99 -21.53 29.82
CA ARG A 174 10.94 -20.56 30.13
C ARG A 174 11.59 -19.27 30.63
N ARG A 175 11.25 -18.16 30.00
CA ARG A 175 11.53 -16.81 30.52
C ARG A 175 10.24 -16.24 31.11
N TYR A 176 10.37 -15.43 32.16
CA TYR A 176 9.26 -14.72 32.79
C TYR A 176 9.25 -13.27 32.31
N PRO A 177 8.45 -12.92 31.28
CA PRO A 177 8.34 -11.54 30.84
C PRO A 177 7.60 -10.72 31.90
N ARG A 178 8.22 -9.63 32.36
CA ARG A 178 7.53 -8.59 33.13
C ARG A 178 6.70 -7.65 32.24
N ARG A 179 7.07 -7.56 30.96
CA ARG A 179 6.41 -6.79 29.89
C ARG A 179 6.71 -7.49 28.57
N GLU A 180 5.76 -7.49 27.66
CA GLU A 180 5.91 -8.00 26.31
C GLU A 180 5.72 -6.85 25.32
N TYR A 181 6.47 -6.86 24.22
CA TYR A 181 6.44 -5.81 23.20
C TYR A 181 6.37 -6.45 21.82
N TYR A 182 5.63 -5.84 20.90
CA TYR A 182 5.78 -6.16 19.48
C TYR A 182 6.94 -5.34 18.91
N PHE A 183 7.77 -5.98 18.09
CA PHE A 183 8.87 -5.34 17.36
C PHE A 183 9.09 -6.05 16.03
N ALA A 184 9.15 -5.31 14.94
CA ALA A 184 9.50 -5.81 13.62
C ALA A 184 10.33 -4.78 12.85
N ILE A 185 11.18 -5.26 11.94
CA ILE A 185 11.79 -4.44 10.89
C ILE A 185 11.33 -5.06 9.57
N THR A 186 10.74 -4.26 8.69
CA THR A 186 10.20 -4.73 7.41
C THR A 186 10.50 -3.72 6.30
N MET A 187 10.58 -4.19 5.06
CA MET A 187 10.69 -3.32 3.89
C MET A 187 9.28 -2.85 3.53
N GLU A 188 8.90 -1.64 3.96
CA GLU A 188 7.55 -1.11 3.75
C GLU A 188 7.49 -0.27 2.48
N ARG A 189 6.67 -0.72 1.51
CA ARG A 189 6.57 -0.09 0.18
C ARG A 189 6.15 1.38 0.24
N SER A 190 5.33 1.76 1.22
CA SER A 190 4.88 3.14 1.44
C SER A 190 6.01 4.10 1.84
N TYR A 191 7.15 3.59 2.31
CA TYR A 191 8.34 4.38 2.65
C TYR A 191 9.55 4.05 1.75
N GLN A 192 9.38 3.15 0.78
CA GLN A 192 10.42 2.70 -0.17
C GLN A 192 11.72 2.20 0.49
N GLY A 193 11.64 1.72 1.74
CA GLY A 193 12.80 1.37 2.54
C GLY A 193 12.45 0.57 3.81
N PRO A 194 13.45 0.30 4.67
CA PRO A 194 13.21 -0.36 5.95
C PRO A 194 12.41 0.54 6.89
N VAL A 195 11.43 -0.04 7.58
CA VAL A 195 10.65 0.59 8.64
C VAL A 195 10.72 -0.27 9.88
N LEU A 196 11.00 0.38 11.00
CA LEU A 196 10.96 -0.21 12.32
C LEU A 196 9.57 0.01 12.91
N ILE A 197 8.90 -1.09 13.25
CA ILE A 197 7.54 -1.13 13.79
C ILE A 197 7.61 -1.60 15.24
N GLY A 198 6.94 -0.90 16.15
CA GLY A 198 6.89 -1.26 17.58
C GLY A 198 5.54 -1.02 18.21
N SER A 199 5.17 -1.82 19.22
CA SER A 199 3.98 -1.59 20.05
C SER A 199 4.21 -1.97 21.51
N SER A 200 3.55 -1.26 22.42
CA SER A 200 3.41 -1.64 23.84
C SER A 200 2.64 -2.95 24.02
N GLN A 201 1.83 -3.35 23.05
CA GLN A 201 0.96 -4.54 23.10
C GLN A 201 1.66 -5.75 22.47
N GLY A 202 2.62 -6.34 23.19
CA GLY A 202 3.20 -7.64 22.84
C GLY A 202 2.30 -8.83 23.18
N GLY A 203 2.70 -10.03 22.76
CA GLY A 203 2.04 -11.30 23.14
C GLY A 203 0.73 -11.63 22.40
N VAL A 204 0.16 -10.66 21.68
CA VAL A 204 -1.07 -10.79 20.89
C VAL A 204 -0.78 -10.78 19.37
N ASN A 205 -1.78 -11.10 18.55
CA ASN A 205 -1.67 -10.94 17.10
C ASN A 205 -1.65 -9.43 16.78
N ILE A 206 -0.63 -8.97 16.07
CA ILE A 206 -0.46 -7.55 15.76
C ILE A 206 -1.53 -7.06 14.76
N GLU A 207 -2.09 -7.96 13.96
CA GLU A 207 -3.15 -7.69 12.99
C GLU A 207 -4.47 -7.37 13.69
N ASP A 208 -4.77 -8.05 14.80
CA ASP A 208 -5.94 -7.77 15.63
C ASP A 208 -5.75 -6.40 16.33
N VAL A 209 -4.55 -6.10 16.86
CA VAL A 209 -4.19 -4.77 17.44
C VAL A 209 -4.30 -3.65 16.40
N ALA A 210 -3.81 -3.85 15.18
CA ALA A 210 -3.86 -2.86 14.11
C ALA A 210 -5.29 -2.50 13.69
N ALA A 211 -6.24 -3.43 13.86
CA ALA A 211 -7.65 -3.21 13.56
C ALA A 211 -8.41 -2.54 14.73
N GLU A 212 -8.08 -2.89 15.98
CA GLU A 212 -8.77 -2.40 17.18
C GLU A 212 -8.20 -1.08 17.71
N ASN A 213 -6.87 -0.91 17.70
CA ASN A 213 -6.18 0.28 18.19
C ASN A 213 -4.91 0.57 17.34
N PRO A 214 -5.05 1.19 16.16
CA PRO A 214 -3.92 1.48 15.28
C PRO A 214 -2.89 2.43 15.90
N ASP A 215 -3.31 3.33 16.80
CA ASP A 215 -2.43 4.28 17.50
C ASP A 215 -1.49 3.59 18.49
N ALA A 216 -1.78 2.34 18.89
CA ALA A 216 -0.86 1.50 19.65
C ALA A 216 0.38 1.06 18.84
N ILE A 217 0.41 1.25 17.51
CA ILE A 217 1.49 0.83 16.61
C ILE A 217 2.30 2.04 16.14
N VAL A 218 3.56 2.08 16.56
CA VAL A 218 4.55 3.08 16.15
C VAL A 218 5.28 2.58 14.91
N LYS A 219 5.37 3.41 13.87
CA LYS A 219 6.20 3.19 12.68
C LYS A 219 7.27 4.27 12.58
N GLU A 220 8.52 3.86 12.45
CA GLU A 220 9.67 4.74 12.28
C GLU A 220 10.45 4.34 11.01
N PRO A 221 10.38 5.14 9.94
CA PRO A 221 11.12 4.88 8.71
C PRO A 221 12.62 5.05 8.92
N ILE A 222 13.41 4.17 8.31
CA ILE A 222 14.87 4.18 8.39
C ILE A 222 15.43 4.43 7.00
N ASP A 223 16.37 5.37 6.89
CA ASP A 223 17.11 5.59 5.66
C ASP A 223 18.03 4.39 5.39
N ILE A 224 17.97 3.85 4.17
CA ILE A 224 18.69 2.62 3.81
C ILE A 224 20.21 2.83 3.63
N VAL A 225 20.64 4.08 3.41
CA VAL A 225 22.05 4.46 3.20
C VAL A 225 22.70 4.86 4.53
N GLU A 226 22.01 5.67 5.34
CA GLU A 226 22.50 6.11 6.65
C GLU A 226 22.31 5.06 7.75
N GLY A 227 21.30 4.18 7.61
CA GLY A 227 20.94 3.18 8.61
C GLY A 227 20.18 3.75 9.81
N ILE A 228 20.01 2.92 10.84
CA ILE A 228 19.27 3.30 12.05
C ILE A 228 20.04 4.30 12.91
N LYS A 229 19.41 5.44 13.22
CA LYS A 229 19.97 6.44 14.15
C LYS A 229 19.58 6.15 15.59
N MET A 230 20.42 6.55 16.55
CA MET A 230 20.20 6.26 17.98
C MET A 230 18.91 6.92 18.49
N GLU A 231 18.61 8.12 18.01
CA GLU A 231 17.41 8.90 18.36
C GLU A 231 16.14 8.14 17.92
N GLN A 232 16.17 7.48 16.77
CA GLN A 232 15.05 6.68 16.25
C GLN A 232 14.83 5.42 17.09
N ALA A 233 15.91 4.71 17.45
CA ALA A 233 15.84 3.56 18.34
C ALA A 233 15.31 3.94 19.74
N VAL A 234 15.71 5.09 20.27
CA VAL A 234 15.21 5.64 21.54
C VAL A 234 13.75 6.07 21.43
N LYS A 235 13.35 6.74 20.34
CA LYS A 235 11.97 7.19 20.08
C LYS A 235 10.99 6.03 20.13
N VAL A 236 11.24 4.94 19.39
CA VAL A 236 10.32 3.79 19.38
C VAL A 236 10.26 3.10 20.75
N LYS A 237 11.39 2.98 21.45
CA LYS A 237 11.49 2.46 22.84
C LYS A 237 10.72 3.31 23.88
N LEU A 238 10.53 4.61 23.63
CA LEU A 238 9.80 5.53 24.51
C LEU A 238 8.30 5.56 24.19
N LEU A 239 7.94 5.64 22.89
CA LEU A 239 6.54 5.63 22.46
C LEU A 239 5.87 4.28 22.79
N SER A 240 6.59 3.16 22.70
CA SER A 240 6.12 1.85 23.17
C SER A 240 5.96 1.75 24.71
N LYS A 241 6.09 2.85 25.46
CA LYS A 241 5.80 2.92 26.91
C LYS A 241 4.70 3.92 27.29
N GLN A 242 4.27 4.79 26.37
CA GLN A 242 3.26 5.81 26.66
C GLN A 242 1.83 5.31 26.40
N ASN A 243 1.66 4.33 25.50
CA ASN A 243 0.38 3.69 25.21
C ASN A 243 0.07 2.53 26.18
N THR A 244 -0.02 2.84 27.48
CA THR A 244 -0.57 1.95 28.52
C THR A 244 -1.58 2.74 29.34
N ASP A 245 -2.79 2.20 29.49
CA ASP A 245 -3.88 2.87 30.21
C ASP A 245 -3.48 3.31 31.62
N PRO A 246 -3.95 4.47 32.10
CA PRO A 246 -3.65 4.96 33.45
C PRO A 246 -4.42 4.20 34.55
N ASP A 247 -5.40 3.36 34.19
CA ASP A 247 -6.36 2.75 35.12
C ASP A 247 -5.94 1.36 35.59
N ASN A 248 -4.73 1.27 36.17
CA ASN A 248 -4.37 0.17 37.06
C ASN A 248 -3.28 0.56 38.07
N THR A 249 -3.51 1.66 38.81
CA THR A 249 -2.77 1.94 40.06
C THR A 249 -3.33 1.08 41.20
N SER A 250 -3.11 -0.23 41.13
CA SER A 250 -3.22 -1.11 42.30
C SER A 250 -2.05 -0.81 43.24
N THR A 251 -2.39 -0.29 44.42
CA THR A 251 -1.45 -0.07 45.53
C THR A 251 -0.99 -1.41 46.10
N ASP A 252 0.15 -1.92 45.65
CA ASP A 252 0.81 -3.10 46.23
C ASP A 252 2.33 -3.04 46.01
N ASP A 253 3.01 -2.17 46.76
CA ASP A 253 4.48 -2.19 46.88
C ASP A 253 4.93 -1.76 48.30
N GLU A 254 4.31 -2.34 49.32
CA GLU A 254 4.80 -2.27 50.71
C GLU A 254 4.88 -3.66 51.35
N LYS A 255 5.83 -4.48 50.87
CA LYS A 255 6.28 -5.68 51.61
C LYS A 255 7.77 -5.96 51.45
N LYS A 256 8.55 -5.28 52.28
CA LYS A 256 9.98 -5.49 52.51
C LYS A 256 10.23 -6.89 53.12
N PRO A 257 11.16 -7.71 52.60
CA PRO A 257 11.77 -8.79 53.36
C PRO A 257 12.93 -8.25 54.22
N GLU A 258 12.97 -8.67 55.47
CA GLU A 258 14.13 -8.49 56.35
C GLU A 258 15.25 -9.46 55.96
N ILE A 259 16.52 -9.05 56.08
CA ILE A 259 17.43 -9.51 57.15
C ILE A 259 18.81 -8.83 57.03
N CYS A 260 19.38 -8.56 58.19
CA CYS A 260 20.72 -8.11 58.60
C CYS A 260 21.89 -8.63 57.72
N THR A 261 23.08 -8.02 57.63
CA THR A 261 23.92 -7.16 58.51
C THR A 261 24.86 -6.33 57.59
N GLY A 262 25.58 -5.29 58.00
CA GLY A 262 25.71 -4.60 59.29
C GLY A 262 26.74 -3.45 59.15
N ASP A 263 26.59 -2.45 60.03
CA ASP A 263 27.56 -1.46 60.50
C ASP A 263 28.23 -0.39 59.59
N GLU A 264 28.16 0.82 60.18
CA GLU A 264 29.02 2.00 60.09
C GLU A 264 28.92 2.99 58.90
N ASN A 265 28.65 4.24 59.31
CA ASN A 265 28.39 5.44 58.53
C ASN A 265 29.49 6.47 58.89
N PRO A 266 29.99 7.27 57.94
CA PRO A 266 29.91 8.71 58.20
C PRO A 266 29.47 9.57 57.00
N ALA A 267 29.04 10.78 57.35
CA ALA A 267 28.32 11.75 56.51
C ALA A 267 29.12 12.37 55.34
N PRO A 268 28.45 12.92 54.31
CA PRO A 268 29.09 13.48 53.11
C PRO A 268 29.58 14.93 53.25
N TYR A 269 30.59 15.27 52.45
CA TYR A 269 31.14 16.63 52.29
C TYR A 269 30.27 17.54 51.39
N PRO A 270 30.33 18.88 51.56
CA PRO A 270 29.61 19.85 50.73
C PRO A 270 30.30 20.16 49.38
N PRO A 271 29.57 20.75 48.41
CA PRO A 271 30.12 21.17 47.10
C PRO A 271 30.83 22.55 47.16
N PRO A 272 31.70 22.88 46.18
CA PRO A 272 32.38 24.18 46.09
C PRO A 272 31.61 25.26 45.29
N ASP A 273 31.90 26.52 45.62
CA ASP A 273 31.33 27.76 45.03
C ASP A 273 31.98 28.21 43.69
N TYR A 274 31.53 29.38 43.20
CA TYR A 274 32.20 30.44 42.38
C TYR A 274 31.17 31.07 41.40
N GLU A 275 30.38 32.06 41.81
CA GLU A 275 30.62 33.53 41.76
C GLU A 275 30.44 34.20 40.37
N GLU A 276 29.44 35.09 40.28
CA GLU A 276 29.23 36.09 39.21
C GLU A 276 29.86 37.46 39.58
N PRO A 277 30.08 38.35 38.60
CA PRO A 277 30.08 39.80 38.84
C PRO A 277 29.01 40.55 38.01
N ALA A 278 28.38 41.54 38.66
CA ALA A 278 27.35 42.44 38.09
C ALA A 278 27.91 43.90 37.92
N PRO A 279 27.15 44.97 37.59
CA PRO A 279 27.46 45.79 36.42
C PRO A 279 27.73 47.29 36.69
N SER A 280 28.10 48.06 35.64
CA SER A 280 28.25 49.53 35.71
C SER A 280 27.69 50.30 34.50
N SER A 281 26.52 50.92 34.72
CA SER A 281 26.11 52.30 34.36
C SER A 281 26.55 52.99 33.04
N CYS A 282 25.55 53.48 32.29
CA CYS A 282 25.18 54.92 32.17
C CYS A 282 25.02 55.55 30.75
N THR A 283 23.86 56.20 30.57
CA THR A 283 23.52 57.36 29.71
C THR A 283 23.49 57.27 28.17
N THR A 284 22.30 57.57 27.63
CA THR A 284 22.03 58.03 26.26
C THR A 284 22.31 59.54 26.11
N PRO A 285 22.38 60.06 24.87
CA PRO A 285 21.18 60.74 24.34
C PRO A 285 20.83 60.42 22.88
N GLU A 286 19.61 60.81 22.54
CA GLU A 286 18.89 60.76 21.27
C GLU A 286 19.47 61.69 20.18
N LEU A 287 19.36 61.32 18.88
CA LEU A 287 18.96 62.25 17.78
C LEU A 287 18.80 61.58 16.39
N ALA A 288 17.65 61.87 15.77
CA ALA A 288 17.33 62.05 14.35
C ALA A 288 18.04 61.28 13.20
N VAL A 289 17.16 60.62 12.42
CA VAL A 289 17.24 60.20 11.01
C VAL A 289 18.06 61.12 10.08
N PHE A 290 18.91 60.55 9.22
CA PHE A 290 19.12 61.02 7.84
C PHE A 290 19.47 59.84 6.90
N SER A 291 18.91 59.87 5.69
CA SER A 291 19.15 58.87 4.63
C SER A 291 20.17 59.38 3.62
N THR A 292 21.10 58.54 3.19
CA THR A 292 21.90 58.75 1.96
C THR A 292 22.20 57.42 1.26
N ASP A 293 21.71 57.28 0.03
CA ASP A 293 21.96 56.14 -0.84
C ASP A 293 23.36 56.17 -1.45
N TYR A 294 24.09 55.05 -1.42
CA TYR A 294 25.12 54.73 -2.41
C TYR A 294 25.13 53.23 -2.71
N ALA A 295 24.83 52.87 -3.96
CA ALA A 295 24.78 51.49 -4.41
C ALA A 295 26.17 50.93 -4.76
N THR A 296 26.45 49.71 -4.33
CA THR A 296 27.53 48.86 -4.85
C THR A 296 26.94 47.74 -5.72
N PRO A 297 27.51 47.44 -6.90
CA PRO A 297 27.01 46.36 -7.74
C PRO A 297 27.32 45.00 -7.11
N SER A 298 26.30 44.16 -6.97
CA SER A 298 26.41 42.79 -6.48
C SER A 298 27.15 41.88 -7.48
N PRO A 299 27.88 40.86 -7.01
CA PRO A 299 28.51 39.88 -7.89
C PRO A 299 27.43 39.06 -8.62
N SER A 300 27.65 38.77 -9.90
CA SER A 300 26.76 37.93 -10.69
C SER A 300 26.67 36.51 -10.13
N PRO A 301 25.48 35.87 -10.16
CA PRO A 301 25.31 34.51 -9.65
C PRO A 301 26.15 33.51 -10.45
N PRO A 302 26.60 32.40 -9.83
CA PRO A 302 27.31 31.35 -10.54
C PRO A 302 26.43 30.73 -11.64
N PRO A 303 27.03 30.20 -12.73
CA PRO A 303 26.27 29.66 -13.85
C PRO A 303 25.35 28.53 -13.38
N THR A 304 24.04 28.70 -13.65
CA THR A 304 23.01 27.71 -13.32
C THR A 304 23.32 26.38 -14.00
N SER A 305 23.19 25.29 -13.23
CA SER A 305 23.35 23.94 -13.77
C SER A 305 22.35 23.72 -14.93
N PRO A 306 22.75 23.08 -16.04
CA PRO A 306 21.85 22.89 -17.18
C PRO A 306 20.60 22.13 -16.74
N SER A 307 19.45 22.75 -16.92
CA SER A 307 18.16 22.33 -16.38
C SER A 307 17.57 21.10 -17.07
N THR A 308 17.98 20.85 -18.32
CA THR A 308 17.84 19.55 -18.98
C THR A 308 18.95 18.57 -18.63
N LEU A 309 18.62 17.28 -18.62
CA LEU A 309 19.56 16.16 -18.53
C LEU A 309 20.14 15.82 -19.91
N ARG A 310 21.41 15.38 -19.94
CA ARG A 310 22.12 15.01 -21.19
C ARG A 310 21.49 13.81 -21.92
N ALA A 311 20.90 12.89 -21.17
CA ALA A 311 20.14 11.75 -21.66
C ALA A 311 18.79 11.70 -20.93
N PRO A 312 17.71 11.25 -21.60
CA PRO A 312 16.41 11.18 -20.95
C PRO A 312 16.33 10.02 -19.95
N TRP A 313 15.59 10.18 -18.85
CA TRP A 313 15.42 9.11 -17.84
C TRP A 313 14.43 8.02 -18.28
N ARG A 314 13.66 8.27 -19.34
CA ARG A 314 12.80 7.30 -20.01
C ARG A 314 12.85 7.53 -21.52
N GLN A 315 12.89 6.46 -22.29
CA GLN A 315 12.70 6.54 -23.74
C GLN A 315 11.21 6.63 -24.06
N GLU A 316 10.83 7.54 -24.95
CA GLU A 316 9.47 7.67 -25.47
C GLU A 316 9.51 7.60 -27.00
N SER A 317 8.52 6.93 -27.59
CA SER A 317 8.45 6.61 -29.01
C SER A 317 7.83 7.74 -29.82
N TRP A 318 8.43 8.93 -29.76
CA TRP A 318 7.98 10.14 -30.46
C TRP A 318 7.69 9.87 -31.95
N GLY A 319 6.48 10.23 -32.39
CA GLY A 319 6.01 10.00 -33.76
C GLY A 319 5.42 8.61 -34.03
N ASN A 320 5.38 7.70 -33.04
CA ASN A 320 4.78 6.36 -33.20
C ASN A 320 3.25 6.34 -33.01
N ASN A 321 2.58 7.50 -33.12
CA ASN A 321 1.14 7.69 -32.91
C ASN A 321 0.28 6.68 -33.68
N GLN A 322 0.68 6.34 -34.91
CA GLN A 322 -0.07 5.42 -35.75
C GLN A 322 -0.06 3.98 -35.19
N SER A 323 1.02 3.54 -34.52
CA SER A 323 1.06 2.21 -33.87
C SER A 323 0.19 2.18 -32.62
N TYR A 324 0.23 3.22 -31.78
CA TYR A 324 -0.65 3.32 -30.61
C TYR A 324 -2.12 3.38 -31.02
N LEU A 325 -2.48 4.22 -32.00
CA LEU A 325 -3.84 4.28 -32.54
C LEU A 325 -4.28 2.96 -33.16
N HIS A 326 -3.41 2.28 -33.90
CA HIS A 326 -3.71 0.95 -34.41
C HIS A 326 -4.05 -0.02 -33.27
N TYR A 327 -3.28 -0.01 -32.18
CA TYR A 327 -3.58 -0.83 -30.99
C TYR A 327 -4.96 -0.48 -30.39
N VAL A 328 -5.20 0.79 -30.07
CA VAL A 328 -6.46 1.27 -29.46
C VAL A 328 -7.69 1.02 -30.36
N ASN A 329 -7.51 1.06 -31.68
CA ASN A 329 -8.57 0.79 -32.66
C ASN A 329 -8.93 -0.70 -32.80
N HIS A 330 -8.00 -1.60 -32.51
CA HIS A 330 -8.21 -3.06 -32.66
C HIS A 330 -8.34 -3.79 -31.32
N TYR A 331 -7.99 -3.16 -30.20
CA TYR A 331 -8.18 -3.71 -28.85
C TYR A 331 -9.62 -4.15 -28.60
N GLN A 332 -9.74 -5.33 -27.98
CA GLN A 332 -10.95 -5.94 -27.42
C GLN A 332 -10.55 -6.68 -26.13
N PRO A 333 -11.37 -6.67 -25.06
CA PRO A 333 -11.16 -7.51 -23.88
C PRO A 333 -11.22 -9.01 -24.24
N GLU A 334 -10.40 -9.83 -23.59
CA GLU A 334 -10.40 -11.29 -23.84
C GLU A 334 -11.44 -12.03 -22.98
N ASN A 335 -11.76 -11.49 -21.79
CA ASN A 335 -12.82 -12.02 -20.93
C ASN A 335 -14.22 -11.63 -21.45
N GLU A 336 -14.98 -12.60 -21.96
CA GLU A 336 -16.35 -12.40 -22.47
C GLU A 336 -17.33 -11.81 -21.43
N ALA A 337 -17.04 -11.93 -20.13
CA ALA A 337 -17.85 -11.32 -19.06
C ALA A 337 -17.60 -9.80 -18.90
N VAL A 338 -16.53 -9.27 -19.49
CA VAL A 338 -16.12 -7.86 -19.40
C VAL A 338 -16.20 -7.20 -20.78
N GLY A 339 -17.37 -6.63 -21.10
CA GLY A 339 -17.58 -5.97 -22.40
C GLY A 339 -16.76 -4.69 -22.64
N TYR A 340 -16.17 -4.09 -21.59
CA TYR A 340 -15.30 -2.92 -21.68
C TYR A 340 -14.44 -2.75 -20.41
N ILE A 341 -13.25 -2.19 -20.57
CA ILE A 341 -12.35 -1.85 -19.46
C ILE A 341 -12.84 -0.58 -18.76
N ARG A 342 -13.17 -0.68 -17.47
CA ARG A 342 -13.60 0.47 -16.65
C ARG A 342 -12.41 1.14 -15.97
N VAL A 343 -12.14 2.38 -16.36
CA VAL A 343 -11.05 3.22 -15.87
C VAL A 343 -11.61 4.23 -14.87
N LEU A 344 -11.26 4.14 -13.59
CA LEU A 344 -11.67 5.15 -12.60
C LEU A 344 -10.63 6.26 -12.50
N LEU A 345 -11.02 7.50 -12.78
CA LEU A 345 -10.16 8.67 -12.57
C LEU A 345 -10.37 9.19 -11.15
N HIS A 346 -9.30 9.42 -10.40
CA HIS A 346 -9.35 10.10 -9.11
C HIS A 346 -8.19 11.09 -8.96
N GLY A 347 -8.30 12.03 -8.02
CA GLY A 347 -7.27 13.03 -7.76
C GLY A 347 -7.84 14.36 -7.28
N PRO A 348 -6.97 15.32 -6.91
CA PRO A 348 -7.38 16.64 -6.43
C PRO A 348 -8.32 17.39 -7.38
N VAL A 349 -9.01 18.41 -6.88
CA VAL A 349 -9.57 19.47 -7.74
C VAL A 349 -8.43 20.15 -8.53
N GLY A 350 -8.70 20.60 -9.77
CA GLY A 350 -7.68 21.16 -10.66
C GLY A 350 -6.71 20.17 -11.31
N ALA A 351 -6.69 18.89 -10.90
CA ALA A 351 -5.77 17.88 -11.45
C ALA A 351 -6.01 17.46 -12.92
N GLY A 352 -7.03 18.01 -13.59
CA GLY A 352 -7.30 17.78 -15.02
C GLY A 352 -8.01 16.47 -15.37
N LYS A 353 -8.77 15.84 -14.46
CA LYS A 353 -9.51 14.57 -14.70
C LYS A 353 -10.40 14.61 -15.95
N SER A 354 -11.38 15.51 -15.97
CA SER A 354 -12.33 15.67 -17.08
C SER A 354 -11.61 16.12 -18.37
N THR A 355 -10.58 16.96 -18.24
CA THR A 355 -9.74 17.42 -19.35
C THR A 355 -8.94 16.28 -19.99
N PHE A 356 -8.44 15.33 -19.20
CA PHE A 356 -7.75 14.14 -19.69
C PHE A 356 -8.71 13.25 -20.51
N ILE A 357 -9.98 13.09 -20.09
CA ILE A 357 -11.01 12.38 -20.87
C ILE A 357 -11.24 13.05 -22.23
N ASN A 358 -11.36 14.39 -22.25
CA ASN A 358 -11.49 15.15 -23.50
C ASN A 358 -10.26 15.00 -24.39
N SER A 359 -9.07 15.00 -23.80
CA SER A 359 -7.80 14.85 -24.50
C SER A 359 -7.73 13.46 -25.16
N VAL A 360 -7.95 12.39 -24.39
CA VAL A 360 -8.06 11.01 -24.90
C VAL A 360 -9.10 10.90 -26.02
N SER A 361 -10.31 11.42 -25.81
CA SER A 361 -11.37 11.43 -26.84
C SER A 361 -10.95 12.19 -28.10
N SER A 362 -10.19 13.27 -27.98
CA SER A 362 -9.70 14.06 -29.11
C SER A 362 -8.71 13.27 -29.97
N VAL A 363 -7.74 12.61 -29.34
CA VAL A 363 -6.69 11.84 -30.03
C VAL A 363 -7.27 10.60 -30.72
N VAL A 364 -8.02 9.76 -29.99
CA VAL A 364 -8.54 8.49 -30.56
C VAL A 364 -9.64 8.69 -31.61
N ARG A 365 -10.21 9.90 -31.70
CA ARG A 365 -11.17 10.27 -32.75
C ARG A 365 -10.53 11.11 -33.87
N ARG A 366 -9.25 11.48 -33.73
CA ARG A 366 -8.52 12.44 -34.58
C ARG A 366 -9.31 13.74 -34.81
N LYS A 367 -10.01 14.22 -33.77
CA LYS A 367 -10.82 15.45 -33.79
C LYS A 367 -11.07 15.95 -32.37
N MET A 368 -10.80 17.25 -32.13
CA MET A 368 -11.08 17.92 -30.86
C MET A 368 -12.47 17.59 -30.29
N ALA A 369 -12.48 17.19 -29.01
CA ALA A 369 -13.64 16.71 -28.28
C ALA A 369 -13.84 17.50 -26.98
N ASN A 370 -15.10 17.82 -26.70
CA ASN A 370 -15.52 18.44 -25.44
C ASN A 370 -16.77 17.68 -24.92
N GLN A 371 -16.54 16.47 -24.39
CA GLN A 371 -17.58 15.54 -23.93
C GLN A 371 -17.69 15.48 -22.40
N ALA A 372 -16.58 15.74 -21.71
CA ALA A 372 -16.52 15.97 -20.27
C ALA A 372 -16.42 17.48 -20.04
N LEU A 373 -17.39 18.04 -19.30
CA LEU A 373 -17.37 19.45 -18.95
C LEU A 373 -16.26 19.68 -17.92
N ALA A 374 -15.30 20.55 -18.24
CA ALA A 374 -14.20 20.93 -17.36
C ALA A 374 -14.30 22.43 -17.02
N SER A 375 -13.82 22.83 -15.85
CA SER A 375 -13.75 24.24 -15.43
C SER A 375 -12.31 24.76 -15.55
N SER A 376 -12.16 26.06 -15.76
CA SER A 376 -10.87 26.75 -15.64
C SER A 376 -10.41 26.78 -14.18
N ASP A 377 -9.09 26.80 -13.95
CA ASP A 377 -8.46 26.44 -12.67
C ASP A 377 -8.73 27.36 -11.46
N ASN A 378 -9.56 28.40 -11.61
CA ASN A 378 -9.81 29.41 -10.59
C ASN A 378 -10.97 29.06 -9.63
N SER A 379 -11.33 27.78 -9.47
CA SER A 379 -12.40 27.34 -8.56
C SER A 379 -11.91 26.36 -7.50
N GLU A 380 -12.01 26.75 -6.22
CA GLU A 380 -11.69 25.91 -5.04
C GLU A 380 -12.64 24.73 -4.81
N ILE A 381 -13.62 24.52 -5.71
CA ILE A 381 -14.73 23.58 -5.57
C ILE A 381 -14.77 22.67 -6.80
N SER A 382 -14.93 21.36 -6.60
CA SER A 382 -15.06 20.41 -7.71
C SER A 382 -16.23 20.74 -8.63
N PHE A 383 -15.93 20.84 -9.93
CA PHE A 383 -16.90 21.01 -11.00
C PHE A 383 -17.75 19.75 -11.22
N THR A 384 -17.10 18.59 -11.40
CA THR A 384 -17.78 17.29 -11.40
C THR A 384 -18.33 17.02 -10.00
N LYS A 385 -19.65 16.75 -9.91
CA LYS A 385 -20.37 16.47 -8.65
C LYS A 385 -21.12 15.13 -8.67
N GLU A 386 -21.09 14.45 -9.81
CA GLU A 386 -21.81 13.21 -10.08
C GLU A 386 -20.82 12.14 -10.57
N TYR A 387 -21.10 10.88 -10.27
CA TYR A 387 -20.39 9.73 -10.84
C TYR A 387 -20.83 9.55 -12.28
N LYS A 388 -19.92 9.78 -13.24
CA LYS A 388 -20.27 9.84 -14.66
C LYS A 388 -19.40 8.94 -15.51
N THR A 389 -20.02 8.08 -16.32
CA THR A 389 -19.35 7.19 -17.28
C THR A 389 -19.24 7.87 -18.64
N HIS A 390 -18.01 8.03 -19.11
CA HIS A 390 -17.67 8.60 -20.42
C HIS A 390 -17.32 7.48 -21.40
N CYS A 391 -18.26 7.16 -22.30
CA CYS A 391 -18.06 6.25 -23.41
C CYS A 391 -17.57 7.01 -24.65
N ILE A 392 -16.45 6.60 -25.23
CA ILE A 392 -15.88 7.24 -26.43
C ILE A 392 -16.37 6.51 -27.68
N GLN A 393 -17.01 7.26 -28.58
CA GLN A 393 -17.58 6.71 -29.81
C GLN A 393 -16.50 6.47 -30.88
N ARG A 394 -16.49 5.28 -31.49
CA ARG A 394 -15.70 4.95 -32.69
C ARG A 394 -16.32 5.61 -33.94
N GLN A 395 -15.62 5.58 -35.07
CA GLN A 395 -16.20 6.07 -36.33
C GLN A 395 -17.38 5.15 -36.75
N GLY A 396 -18.58 5.71 -36.86
CA GLY A 396 -19.83 4.99 -37.13
C GLY A 396 -20.89 5.18 -36.03
N ARG A 397 -22.18 5.02 -36.36
CA ARG A 397 -23.27 5.09 -35.36
C ARG A 397 -23.23 3.88 -34.43
N GLY A 398 -23.35 4.11 -33.13
CA GLY A 398 -23.56 3.07 -32.11
C GLY A 398 -22.36 2.20 -31.74
N ASN A 399 -21.19 2.41 -32.36
CA ASN A 399 -19.97 1.69 -32.02
C ASN A 399 -19.11 2.53 -31.05
N PHE A 400 -18.60 1.90 -29.99
CA PHE A 400 -17.80 2.54 -28.94
C PHE A 400 -16.46 1.82 -28.80
N TYR A 401 -15.45 2.51 -28.25
CA TYR A 401 -14.24 1.84 -27.80
C TYR A 401 -14.58 0.96 -26.58
N PRO A 402 -13.99 -0.24 -26.43
CA PRO A 402 -14.27 -1.14 -25.31
C PRO A 402 -13.46 -0.75 -24.06
N PHE A 403 -13.47 0.54 -23.75
CA PHE A 403 -13.02 1.13 -22.49
C PHE A 403 -13.84 2.38 -22.19
N VAL A 404 -14.10 2.63 -20.90
CA VAL A 404 -14.88 3.77 -20.43
C VAL A 404 -14.16 4.45 -19.27
N PHE A 405 -14.29 5.77 -19.17
CA PHE A 405 -13.76 6.54 -18.06
C PHE A 405 -14.86 6.91 -17.08
N ASN A 406 -14.70 6.57 -15.81
CA ASN A 406 -15.52 7.10 -14.74
C ASN A 406 -14.85 8.35 -14.16
N ASP A 407 -15.48 9.51 -14.40
CA ASP A 407 -15.10 10.77 -13.76
C ASP A 407 -15.85 10.92 -12.42
N VAL A 408 -15.18 11.52 -11.44
CA VAL A 408 -15.67 11.66 -10.07
C VAL A 408 -15.37 13.05 -9.52
N MET A 409 -16.11 13.43 -8.48
CA MET A 409 -15.83 14.66 -7.74
C MET A 409 -14.38 14.67 -7.21
N GLY A 410 -13.71 15.82 -7.30
CA GLY A 410 -12.32 15.95 -6.86
C GLY A 410 -12.12 15.73 -5.36
N LEU A 411 -10.88 15.39 -5.00
CA LEU A 411 -10.44 15.37 -3.61
C LEU A 411 -10.12 16.81 -3.18
N GLU A 412 -10.67 17.23 -2.04
CA GLU A 412 -10.51 18.57 -1.46
C GLU A 412 -10.03 18.45 -0.01
N GLU A 413 -9.37 19.49 0.51
CA GLU A 413 -8.87 19.52 1.89
C GLU A 413 -9.97 19.64 2.93
N GLY A 414 -9.77 19.03 4.10
CA GLY A 414 -10.70 19.07 5.23
C GLY A 414 -11.86 18.06 5.17
N THR A 415 -12.66 18.08 6.23
CA THR A 415 -13.88 17.28 6.42
C THR A 415 -15.07 17.94 5.74
N GLY A 416 -16.03 17.16 5.23
CA GLY A 416 -17.21 17.71 4.56
C GLY A 416 -16.95 18.31 3.17
N ARG A 417 -15.77 18.07 2.56
CA ARG A 417 -15.35 18.61 1.25
C ARG A 417 -14.75 17.55 0.33
N GLY A 418 -14.95 17.73 -0.97
CA GLY A 418 -14.60 16.78 -2.02
C GLY A 418 -15.42 15.49 -1.99
N VAL A 419 -15.03 14.52 -2.83
CA VAL A 419 -15.56 13.15 -2.75
C VAL A 419 -15.11 12.46 -1.47
N HIS A 420 -15.99 11.67 -0.85
CA HIS A 420 -15.63 10.88 0.32
C HIS A 420 -14.83 9.63 -0.09
N VAL A 421 -13.76 9.29 0.64
CA VAL A 421 -12.91 8.12 0.36
C VAL A 421 -13.73 6.82 0.30
N LYS A 422 -14.72 6.68 1.20
CA LYS A 422 -15.64 5.54 1.21
C LYS A 422 -16.42 5.38 -0.11
N ASP A 423 -16.81 6.48 -0.76
CA ASP A 423 -17.57 6.43 -2.02
C ASP A 423 -16.67 5.97 -3.16
N ILE A 424 -15.40 6.39 -3.18
CA ILE A 424 -14.40 5.85 -4.10
C ILE A 424 -14.14 4.36 -3.84
N LYS A 425 -14.08 3.93 -2.58
CA LYS A 425 -13.97 2.51 -2.21
C LYS A 425 -15.20 1.68 -2.63
N LEU A 426 -16.37 2.30 -2.74
CA LEU A 426 -17.58 1.70 -3.31
C LEU A 426 -17.53 1.68 -4.85
N ALA A 427 -17.07 2.77 -5.49
CA ALA A 427 -16.91 2.86 -6.94
C ALA A 427 -15.93 1.81 -7.46
N LEU A 428 -14.78 1.61 -6.79
CA LEU A 428 -13.81 0.54 -7.10
C LEU A 428 -14.47 -0.85 -7.21
N LYS A 429 -15.45 -1.11 -6.34
CA LYS A 429 -16.19 -2.38 -6.25
C LYS A 429 -17.42 -2.45 -7.19
N GLY A 430 -17.74 -1.37 -7.91
CA GLY A 430 -18.91 -1.26 -8.79
C GLY A 430 -20.22 -0.88 -8.09
N HIS A 431 -20.17 -0.49 -6.81
CA HIS A 431 -21.37 -0.22 -6.01
C HIS A 431 -22.01 1.17 -6.21
N VAL A 432 -21.49 2.01 -7.12
CA VAL A 432 -21.98 3.38 -7.35
C VAL A 432 -22.71 3.46 -8.69
N MET A 433 -23.97 3.89 -8.65
CA MET A 433 -24.82 4.02 -9.84
C MET A 433 -24.41 5.23 -10.71
N GLU A 434 -24.56 5.09 -12.03
CA GLU A 434 -24.41 6.21 -12.98
C GLU A 434 -25.32 7.39 -12.62
N GLY A 435 -24.77 8.60 -12.64
CA GLY A 435 -25.49 9.82 -12.25
C GLY A 435 -25.65 10.00 -10.73
N TYR A 436 -25.07 9.13 -9.89
CA TYR A 436 -25.07 9.33 -8.44
C TYR A 436 -24.34 10.63 -8.08
N LYS A 437 -25.05 11.54 -7.40
CA LYS A 437 -24.50 12.81 -6.94
C LYS A 437 -23.82 12.63 -5.58
N PHE A 438 -22.51 12.85 -5.54
CA PHE A 438 -21.72 12.71 -4.32
C PHE A 438 -22.18 13.71 -3.25
N ASN A 439 -22.25 13.23 -2.01
CA ASN A 439 -22.55 14.05 -0.84
C ASN A 439 -21.27 14.22 0.00
N PRO A 440 -20.65 15.40 0.03
CA PRO A 440 -19.43 15.63 0.80
C PRO A 440 -19.57 15.41 2.32
N VAL A 441 -20.79 15.50 2.85
CA VAL A 441 -21.09 15.41 4.29
C VAL A 441 -21.26 13.96 4.76
N SER A 442 -21.79 13.07 3.92
CA SER A 442 -22.06 11.68 4.28
C SER A 442 -21.85 10.72 3.09
N PRO A 443 -21.11 9.62 3.27
CA PRO A 443 -20.86 8.65 2.20
C PRO A 443 -22.12 7.88 1.81
N LEU A 444 -22.09 7.30 0.60
CA LEU A 444 -23.13 6.40 0.09
C LEU A 444 -23.25 5.14 0.97
N THR A 445 -24.49 4.72 1.24
CA THR A 445 -24.83 3.55 2.05
C THR A 445 -25.67 2.53 1.27
N PRO A 446 -25.71 1.25 1.69
CA PRO A 446 -26.52 0.23 1.02
C PRO A 446 -28.04 0.48 0.98
N SER A 447 -28.54 1.40 1.80
CA SER A 447 -29.94 1.84 1.83
C SER A 447 -30.27 2.97 0.83
N ASP A 448 -29.26 3.60 0.23
CA ASP A 448 -29.46 4.74 -0.68
C ASP A 448 -29.78 4.28 -2.10
N HIS A 449 -30.65 5.03 -2.79
CA HIS A 449 -31.04 4.74 -4.17
C HIS A 449 -29.87 4.78 -5.18
N GLY A 450 -28.73 5.39 -4.81
CA GLY A 450 -27.51 5.41 -5.63
C GLY A 450 -26.63 4.16 -5.51
N TYR A 451 -26.98 3.21 -4.63
CA TYR A 451 -26.18 2.02 -4.35
C TYR A 451 -26.55 0.82 -5.23
N VAL A 452 -25.58 0.24 -5.91
CA VAL A 452 -25.72 -1.00 -6.70
C VAL A 452 -25.42 -2.18 -5.79
N SER A 453 -26.42 -3.01 -5.48
CA SER A 453 -26.29 -4.11 -4.51
C SER A 453 -25.44 -5.29 -4.99
N HIS A 454 -25.57 -5.65 -6.27
CA HIS A 454 -24.89 -6.80 -6.89
C HIS A 454 -24.22 -6.37 -8.20
N PRO A 455 -23.03 -5.74 -8.13
CA PRO A 455 -22.30 -5.31 -9.32
C PRO A 455 -21.82 -6.52 -10.15
N SER A 456 -21.95 -6.41 -11.46
CA SER A 456 -21.34 -7.36 -12.41
C SER A 456 -19.82 -7.15 -12.51
N PRO A 457 -19.06 -8.08 -13.12
CA PRO A 457 -17.64 -7.85 -13.41
C PRO A 457 -17.39 -6.54 -14.16
N GLY A 458 -18.22 -6.20 -15.16
CA GLY A 458 -18.14 -4.95 -15.92
C GLY A 458 -18.48 -3.68 -15.12
N ASP A 459 -19.14 -3.78 -13.97
CA ASP A 459 -19.41 -2.64 -13.08
C ASP A 459 -18.20 -2.30 -12.20
N ARG A 460 -17.31 -3.27 -11.96
CA ARG A 460 -16.08 -3.08 -11.19
C ARG A 460 -15.08 -2.21 -11.94
N VAL A 461 -14.20 -1.56 -11.19
CA VAL A 461 -13.06 -0.83 -11.76
C VAL A 461 -11.96 -1.81 -12.11
N HIS A 462 -11.45 -1.70 -13.33
CA HIS A 462 -10.42 -2.57 -13.88
C HIS A 462 -9.02 -1.96 -13.76
N VAL A 463 -8.93 -0.64 -13.73
CA VAL A 463 -7.69 0.11 -13.50
C VAL A 463 -8.02 1.45 -12.83
N LEU A 464 -7.25 1.79 -11.80
CA LEU A 464 -7.34 3.07 -11.10
C LEU A 464 -6.30 4.04 -11.65
N VAL A 465 -6.72 5.22 -12.07
CA VAL A 465 -5.84 6.25 -12.63
C VAL A 465 -5.85 7.50 -11.75
N CYS A 466 -4.68 7.78 -11.17
CA CYS A 466 -4.45 8.89 -10.26
C CYS A 466 -3.97 10.13 -11.03
N LEU A 467 -4.79 11.17 -11.09
CA LEU A 467 -4.47 12.44 -11.75
C LEU A 467 -3.87 13.42 -10.74
N TYR A 468 -2.78 14.07 -11.12
CA TYR A 468 -2.15 15.12 -10.33
C TYR A 468 -1.49 16.16 -11.24
N SER A 469 -1.53 17.44 -10.85
CA SER A 469 -0.95 18.54 -11.62
C SER A 469 0.54 18.68 -11.30
N ALA A 470 1.41 18.78 -12.31
CA ALA A 470 2.81 19.15 -12.12
C ALA A 470 2.96 20.54 -11.46
N ASN A 471 1.99 21.42 -11.73
CA ASN A 471 1.87 22.76 -11.16
C ASN A 471 1.39 22.80 -9.70
N ALA A 472 1.02 21.66 -9.11
CA ALA A 472 0.67 21.62 -7.70
C ALA A 472 1.92 21.75 -6.81
N GLY A 473 1.80 22.55 -5.75
CA GLY A 473 2.79 22.61 -4.67
C GLY A 473 2.93 21.26 -3.95
N ASP A 474 3.95 21.17 -3.08
CA ASP A 474 4.29 19.97 -2.30
C ASP A 474 3.07 19.20 -1.80
N MET A 475 3.09 17.87 -1.97
CA MET A 475 1.99 17.02 -1.50
C MET A 475 1.98 16.94 0.04
N ARG A 476 1.30 17.88 0.69
CA ARG A 476 1.14 17.94 2.15
C ARG A 476 -0.33 18.20 2.47
N GLY A 477 -0.90 17.45 3.43
CA GLY A 477 -2.28 17.63 3.88
C GLY A 477 -3.16 16.39 3.82
N GLY A 478 -4.46 16.58 4.08
CA GLY A 478 -5.47 15.53 4.11
C GLY A 478 -5.83 14.97 2.73
N VAL A 479 -5.64 15.71 1.64
CA VAL A 479 -5.86 15.21 0.27
C VAL A 479 -4.88 14.09 -0.06
N LEU A 480 -3.60 14.23 0.30
CA LEU A 480 -2.61 13.16 0.13
C LEU A 480 -3.00 11.92 0.95
N GLN A 481 -3.52 12.11 2.16
CA GLN A 481 -4.00 11.00 2.98
C GLN A 481 -5.21 10.29 2.34
N LYS A 482 -6.21 11.05 1.86
CA LYS A 482 -7.34 10.51 1.08
C LYS A 482 -6.86 9.72 -0.15
N MET A 483 -5.84 10.21 -0.86
CA MET A 483 -5.26 9.53 -2.03
C MET A 483 -4.55 8.21 -1.66
N ARG A 484 -3.79 8.17 -0.56
CA ARG A 484 -3.18 6.93 -0.04
C ARG A 484 -4.22 5.88 0.34
N GLU A 485 -5.29 6.27 1.04
CA GLU A 485 -6.35 5.34 1.44
C GLU A 485 -7.15 4.76 0.26
N ILE A 486 -7.32 5.53 -0.81
CA ILE A 486 -7.93 5.07 -2.08
C ILE A 486 -7.00 4.06 -2.75
N ARG A 487 -5.72 4.39 -2.85
CA ARG A 487 -4.66 3.56 -3.44
C ARG A 487 -4.50 2.23 -2.70
N GLU A 488 -4.54 2.24 -1.38
CA GLU A 488 -4.47 1.03 -0.55
C GLU A 488 -5.68 0.13 -0.81
N ALA A 489 -6.90 0.67 -0.80
CA ALA A 489 -8.09 -0.12 -1.11
C ALA A 489 -8.13 -0.67 -2.55
N ALA A 490 -7.50 0.01 -3.52
CA ALA A 490 -7.30 -0.55 -4.85
C ALA A 490 -6.28 -1.70 -4.84
N SER A 491 -5.20 -1.58 -4.06
CA SER A 491 -4.20 -2.65 -3.87
C SER A 491 -4.81 -3.88 -3.19
N ASP A 492 -5.68 -3.70 -2.19
CA ASP A 492 -6.39 -4.79 -1.50
C ASP A 492 -7.34 -5.55 -2.44
N LEU A 493 -7.84 -4.87 -3.48
CA LEU A 493 -8.69 -5.45 -4.53
C LEU A 493 -7.88 -6.02 -5.71
N GLY A 494 -6.54 -5.93 -5.68
CA GLY A 494 -5.66 -6.31 -6.79
C GLY A 494 -5.73 -5.38 -8.01
N ILE A 495 -6.48 -4.27 -7.93
CA ILE A 495 -6.72 -3.36 -9.06
C ILE A 495 -5.40 -2.63 -9.39
N PRO A 496 -4.92 -2.69 -10.65
CA PRO A 496 -3.72 -2.00 -11.09
C PRO A 496 -3.87 -0.48 -11.04
N GLN A 497 -2.74 0.19 -10.86
CA GLN A 497 -2.69 1.62 -10.54
C GLN A 497 -1.69 2.34 -11.44
N ILE A 498 -2.17 3.38 -12.10
CA ILE A 498 -1.38 4.25 -12.98
C ILE A 498 -1.53 5.68 -12.47
N ALA A 499 -0.50 6.49 -12.60
CA ALA A 499 -0.58 7.92 -12.36
C ALA A 499 -0.35 8.71 -13.63
N VAL A 500 -1.11 9.79 -13.79
CA VAL A 500 -1.01 10.72 -14.91
C VAL A 500 -0.71 12.11 -14.33
N ILE A 501 0.47 12.62 -14.63
CA ILE A 501 0.94 13.94 -14.20
C ILE A 501 0.59 14.92 -15.31
N THR A 502 -0.38 15.80 -15.07
CA THR A 502 -0.89 16.78 -16.04
C THR A 502 -0.17 18.12 -15.94
N LYS A 503 -0.38 19.02 -16.93
CA LYS A 503 0.13 20.40 -16.92
C LYS A 503 1.65 20.51 -16.86
N ILE A 504 2.33 19.57 -17.51
CA ILE A 504 3.79 19.47 -17.53
C ILE A 504 4.46 20.60 -18.31
N ASP A 505 3.71 21.21 -19.23
CA ASP A 505 4.04 22.41 -19.98
C ASP A 505 3.94 23.65 -19.08
N GLU A 506 2.77 23.88 -18.46
CA GLU A 506 2.59 25.02 -17.54
C GLU A 506 3.58 25.02 -16.36
N ALA A 507 4.08 23.85 -15.95
CA ALA A 507 4.99 23.68 -14.81
C ALA A 507 6.49 23.74 -15.19
N CYS A 508 6.83 23.75 -16.48
CA CYS A 508 8.22 23.73 -16.92
C CYS A 508 8.40 24.37 -18.30
N GLU A 509 8.97 25.58 -18.33
CA GLU A 509 9.23 26.36 -19.55
C GLU A 509 9.98 25.56 -20.63
N GLU A 510 10.92 24.67 -20.27
CA GLU A 510 11.63 23.80 -21.24
C GLU A 510 10.74 22.80 -21.97
N VAL A 511 9.64 22.42 -21.34
CA VAL A 511 8.67 21.42 -21.82
C VAL A 511 7.53 22.13 -22.55
N GLU A 512 7.16 23.33 -22.12
CA GLU A 512 6.33 24.26 -22.90
C GLU A 512 7.00 24.59 -24.25
N ASN A 513 8.28 24.99 -24.23
CA ASN A 513 9.04 25.32 -25.45
C ASN A 513 9.29 24.11 -26.35
N ASN A 514 9.40 22.90 -25.79
CA ASN A 514 9.57 21.66 -26.55
C ASN A 514 9.13 20.44 -25.73
N LEU A 515 7.97 19.89 -26.06
CA LEU A 515 7.37 18.77 -25.32
C LEU A 515 8.26 17.51 -25.33
N ARG A 516 9.18 17.36 -26.29
CA ARG A 516 10.17 16.25 -26.32
C ARG A 516 11.22 16.34 -25.20
N ASN A 517 11.27 17.45 -24.46
CA ASN A 517 12.02 17.59 -23.22
C ASN A 517 11.29 17.04 -21.99
N THR A 518 10.05 16.53 -22.11
CA THR A 518 9.28 15.93 -21.00
C THR A 518 10.11 14.93 -20.20
N PHE A 519 10.87 14.05 -20.87
CA PHE A 519 11.74 13.06 -20.24
C PHE A 519 13.21 13.51 -20.08
N LYS A 520 13.49 14.81 -20.21
CA LYS A 520 14.81 15.44 -20.00
C LYS A 520 14.80 16.55 -18.94
N SER A 521 13.65 17.17 -18.66
CA SER A 521 13.49 18.20 -17.62
C SER A 521 13.81 17.68 -16.21
N ARG A 522 14.84 18.22 -15.56
CA ARG A 522 15.15 17.84 -14.16
C ARG A 522 13.97 18.13 -13.21
N TYR A 523 13.21 19.20 -13.48
CA TYR A 523 12.05 19.56 -12.69
C TYR A 523 10.99 18.46 -12.69
N LEU A 524 10.61 17.97 -13.89
CA LEU A 524 9.62 16.90 -14.00
C LEU A 524 10.12 15.59 -13.41
N ASN A 525 11.41 15.25 -13.56
CA ASN A 525 11.96 14.06 -12.92
C ASN A 525 11.84 14.14 -11.39
N THR A 526 12.25 15.25 -10.78
CA THR A 526 12.12 15.49 -9.33
C THR A 526 10.66 15.43 -8.88
N LYS A 527 9.72 16.02 -9.64
CA LYS A 527 8.27 15.98 -9.32
C LYS A 527 7.68 14.57 -9.44
N ILE A 528 8.11 13.77 -10.42
CA ILE A 528 7.71 12.37 -10.58
C ILE A 528 8.27 11.51 -9.44
N GLU A 529 9.53 11.72 -9.04
CA GLU A 529 10.13 11.05 -7.88
C GLU A 529 9.45 11.45 -6.56
N GLU A 530 9.13 12.73 -6.37
CA GLU A 530 8.38 13.25 -5.22
C GLU A 530 6.99 12.56 -5.13
N PHE A 531 6.25 12.57 -6.24
CA PHE A 531 4.94 11.92 -6.32
C PHE A 531 5.02 10.40 -6.08
N SER A 532 6.02 9.73 -6.68
CA SER A 532 6.28 8.30 -6.48
C SER A 532 6.55 7.97 -5.01
N ARG A 533 7.34 8.80 -4.32
CA ARG A 533 7.66 8.65 -2.89
C ARG A 533 6.44 8.90 -1.99
N ASN A 534 5.64 9.92 -2.30
CA ASN A 534 4.51 10.33 -1.46
C ASN A 534 3.30 9.39 -1.53
N LEU A 535 3.09 8.74 -2.68
CA LEU A 535 1.99 7.78 -2.91
C LEU A 535 2.44 6.33 -3.06
N GLY A 536 3.72 6.03 -3.28
CA GLY A 536 4.18 4.66 -3.50
C GLY A 536 3.72 4.06 -4.84
N ILE A 537 3.39 4.88 -5.85
CA ILE A 537 3.16 4.43 -7.23
C ILE A 537 4.53 4.33 -7.93
N PRO A 538 4.93 3.16 -8.47
CA PRO A 538 6.23 2.99 -9.13
C PRO A 538 6.43 3.96 -10.30
N ILE A 539 7.65 4.50 -10.47
CA ILE A 539 7.96 5.52 -11.50
C ILE A 539 7.54 5.06 -12.90
N ASN A 540 7.73 3.79 -13.26
CA ASN A 540 7.32 3.23 -14.56
C ASN A 540 5.80 3.21 -14.79
N CYS A 541 4.98 3.37 -13.74
CA CYS A 541 3.53 3.53 -13.82
C CYS A 541 3.08 5.01 -13.76
N ILE A 542 4.02 5.96 -13.77
CA ILE A 542 3.75 7.41 -13.80
C ILE A 542 3.98 7.94 -15.22
N PHE A 543 2.98 8.61 -15.80
CA PHE A 543 2.99 9.15 -17.15
C PHE A 543 2.81 10.68 -17.12
N PRO A 544 3.85 11.48 -17.42
CA PRO A 544 3.69 12.90 -17.66
C PRO A 544 2.95 13.13 -18.99
N VAL A 545 1.88 13.93 -18.97
CA VAL A 545 1.09 14.30 -20.16
C VAL A 545 0.81 15.81 -20.19
N LYS A 546 0.82 16.35 -21.40
CA LYS A 546 0.10 17.59 -21.72
C LYS A 546 -1.33 17.22 -22.12
N ASN A 547 -2.32 17.94 -21.61
CA ASN A 547 -3.71 17.80 -22.01
C ASN A 547 -4.05 18.86 -23.06
N TYR A 548 -5.04 18.58 -23.91
CA TYR A 548 -5.65 19.59 -24.77
C TYR A 548 -6.57 20.49 -23.94
N CYS A 549 -6.20 21.76 -23.82
CA CYS A 549 -6.87 22.75 -22.97
C CYS A 549 -7.29 23.99 -23.78
N THR A 550 -6.36 24.54 -24.57
CA THR A 550 -6.51 25.81 -25.29
C THR A 550 -6.40 25.62 -26.80
N GLU A 551 -5.82 24.50 -27.24
CA GLU A 551 -5.55 24.17 -28.63
C GLU A 551 -6.85 23.86 -29.40
N THR A 552 -6.88 24.27 -30.67
CA THR A 552 -8.00 24.01 -31.59
C THR A 552 -7.70 22.92 -32.61
N LEU A 553 -6.46 22.46 -32.65
CA LEU A 553 -5.92 21.44 -33.55
C LEU A 553 -5.14 20.40 -32.73
N LEU A 554 -5.01 19.19 -33.26
CA LEU A 554 -4.16 18.16 -32.70
C LEU A 554 -2.68 18.42 -33.03
N ASP A 555 -1.82 17.96 -32.14
CA ASP A 555 -0.36 18.02 -32.21
C ASP A 555 0.21 16.61 -32.01
N ASP A 556 1.16 16.19 -32.84
CA ASP A 556 1.66 14.80 -32.80
C ASP A 556 2.50 14.48 -31.54
N ASP A 557 3.13 15.46 -30.91
CA ASP A 557 3.89 15.23 -29.67
C ASP A 557 2.93 15.13 -28.47
N VAL A 558 1.87 15.94 -28.43
CA VAL A 558 0.79 15.82 -27.42
C VAL A 558 0.03 14.50 -27.60
N ASP A 559 -0.34 14.14 -28.84
CA ASP A 559 -0.93 12.84 -29.19
C ASP A 559 -0.05 11.68 -28.67
N THR A 560 1.29 11.77 -28.82
CA THR A 560 2.24 10.73 -28.36
C THR A 560 2.08 10.45 -26.86
N LEU A 561 2.12 11.49 -26.01
CA LEU A 561 2.06 11.31 -24.56
C LEU A 561 0.71 10.76 -24.09
N ILE A 562 -0.39 11.27 -24.66
CA ILE A 562 -1.75 10.80 -24.33
C ILE A 562 -1.94 9.33 -24.76
N LEU A 563 -1.45 8.96 -25.95
CA LEU A 563 -1.55 7.58 -26.47
C LEU A 563 -0.68 6.59 -25.70
N SER A 564 0.52 7.01 -25.30
CA SER A 564 1.44 6.23 -24.45
C SER A 564 0.77 5.89 -23.11
N ALA A 565 0.19 6.90 -22.44
CA ALA A 565 -0.56 6.72 -21.20
C ALA A 565 -1.83 5.87 -21.40
N LEU A 566 -2.62 6.14 -22.45
CA LEU A 566 -3.85 5.39 -22.76
C LEU A 566 -3.57 3.90 -23.01
N ARG A 567 -2.51 3.59 -23.75
CA ARG A 567 -2.12 2.20 -23.99
C ARG A 567 -1.81 1.49 -22.67
N ALA A 568 -1.00 2.09 -21.80
CA ALA A 568 -0.73 1.50 -20.48
C ALA A 568 -2.02 1.29 -19.65
N ILE A 569 -2.96 2.23 -19.70
CA ILE A 569 -4.27 2.12 -19.03
C ILE A 569 -5.07 0.92 -19.58
N ILE A 570 -5.07 0.71 -20.90
CA ILE A 570 -5.74 -0.43 -21.55
C ILE A 570 -5.03 -1.75 -21.23
N ASP A 571 -3.70 -1.81 -21.37
CA ASP A 571 -2.89 -3.00 -21.14
C ASP A 571 -3.10 -3.52 -19.70
N PHE A 572 -2.87 -2.66 -18.68
CA PHE A 572 -3.03 -3.04 -17.27
C PHE A 572 -4.50 -3.36 -16.91
N GLY A 573 -5.46 -2.61 -17.44
CA GLY A 573 -6.88 -2.86 -17.19
C GLY A 573 -7.38 -4.15 -17.82
N GLY A 574 -6.87 -4.50 -19.01
CA GLY A 574 -7.13 -5.76 -19.70
C GLY A 574 -6.54 -6.96 -18.96
N ASP A 575 -5.28 -6.89 -18.57
CA ASP A 575 -4.61 -7.93 -17.77
C ASP A 575 -5.38 -8.25 -16.48
N PHE A 576 -5.89 -7.23 -15.79
CA PHE A 576 -6.71 -7.43 -14.59
C PHE A 576 -8.12 -7.95 -14.92
N ALA A 577 -8.79 -7.43 -15.96
CA ALA A 577 -10.09 -7.92 -16.41
C ALA A 577 -10.10 -9.40 -16.75
N ASN A 578 -8.97 -9.91 -17.28
CA ASN A 578 -8.76 -11.32 -17.57
C ASN A 578 -8.68 -12.23 -16.32
N THR A 579 -8.61 -11.65 -15.12
CA THR A 579 -8.60 -12.41 -13.84
C THR A 579 -9.97 -12.48 -13.14
N LEU A 580 -11.01 -11.82 -13.68
CA LEU A 580 -12.33 -11.62 -13.06
C LEU A 580 -13.40 -12.67 -13.43
#